data_AF-A0A839Z456-F1
#
_entry.id   AF-A0A839Z456-F1
#
_cell.length_a   1.000
_cell.length_b   1.000
_cell.length_c   1.000
_cell.angle_alpha   90.00
_cell.angle_beta   90.00
_cell.angle_gamma   90.00
#
_symmetry.space_group_name_H-M   'P 1'
#
loop_
_entity.id
_entity.type
_entity.pdbx_description
1 polymer ?
#
loop_
_entity_poly.entity_id
_entity_poly.type
_entity_poly.pdbx_seq_one_letter_code
_entity_poly.pdbx_strand_id
1 'polypeptide(L)' 'MTSDPRLASMSPDELRRTMRALGYRTQGQLAEAIGVSRSAVSLWLEGKVGVPRPVAMLLRMLLSAQRRSY' A
#
# COMPACT_ATOMS: atom_id res chain seq x y z
N MET A 1 -11.61 22.67 -4.59
CA MET A 1 -10.57 21.85 -3.91
C MET A 1 -10.01 20.88 -4.93
N THR A 2 -8.86 21.23 -5.49
CA THR A 2 -8.25 20.56 -6.65
C THR A 2 -7.40 19.39 -6.16
N SER A 3 -7.87 18.16 -6.37
CA SER A 3 -7.05 16.96 -6.18
C SER A 3 -6.07 16.86 -7.35
N ASP A 4 -4.79 17.10 -7.07
CA ASP A 4 -3.71 17.21 -8.06
C ASP A 4 -3.34 15.82 -8.65
N PRO A 5 -3.40 15.63 -9.98
CA PRO A 5 -3.10 14.34 -10.64
C PRO A 5 -1.60 13.96 -10.66
N ARG A 6 -0.71 14.74 -10.03
CA ARG A 6 0.71 14.36 -9.81
C ARG A 6 0.91 13.35 -8.67
N LEU A 7 -0.14 13.06 -7.90
CA LEU A 7 -0.25 12.00 -6.88
C LEU A 7 -0.56 10.64 -7.50
N ALA A 8 0.42 9.91 -8.06
CA ALA A 8 0.19 8.49 -8.36
C ALA A 8 0.20 7.66 -7.04
N SER A 9 -0.74 7.96 -6.16
CA SER A 9 -1.07 7.21 -4.95
C SER A 9 -1.72 5.90 -5.35
N MET A 10 -1.24 4.80 -4.79
CA MET A 10 -1.92 3.50 -4.87
C MET A 10 -3.35 3.66 -4.33
N SER A 11 -4.35 3.21 -5.10
CA SER A 11 -5.74 3.31 -4.67
C SER A 11 -6.02 2.33 -3.51
N PRO A 12 -7.07 2.55 -2.69
CA PRO A 12 -7.43 1.63 -1.62
C PRO A 12 -7.62 0.18 -2.12
N ASP A 13 -8.25 0.01 -3.29
CA ASP A 13 -8.46 -1.31 -3.90
C ASP A 13 -7.16 -1.94 -4.41
N GLU A 14 -6.26 -1.14 -4.99
CA GLU A 14 -4.93 -1.60 -5.36
C GLU A 14 -4.12 -2.02 -4.12
N LEU A 15 -4.21 -1.26 -3.03
CA LEU A 15 -3.57 -1.58 -1.76
C LEU A 15 -4.11 -2.91 -1.19
N ARG A 16 -5.43 -3.11 -1.16
CA ARG A 16 -6.06 -4.37 -0.71
C ARG A 16 -5.60 -5.56 -1.55
N ARG A 17 -5.52 -5.40 -2.87
CA ARG A 17 -5.02 -6.46 -3.77
C ARG A 17 -3.55 -6.77 -3.48
N THR A 18 -2.73 -5.74 -3.32
CA THR A 18 -1.30 -5.89 -3.01
C THR A 18 -1.07 -6.59 -1.67
N MET A 19 -1.81 -6.21 -0.63
CA MET A 19 -1.77 -6.89 0.68
C MET A 19 -2.05 -8.38 0.56
N ARG A 20 -3.12 -8.76 -0.13
CA ARG A 20 -3.49 -10.17 -0.33
C ARG A 20 -2.41 -10.93 -1.11
N ALA A 21 -1.86 -10.32 -2.16
CA ALA A 21 -0.83 -10.96 -2.97
C ALA A 21 0.47 -11.18 -2.20
N LEU A 22 0.87 -10.23 -1.36
CA LEU A 22 2.03 -10.32 -0.46
C LEU A 22 1.78 -11.21 0.77
N GLY A 23 0.55 -11.70 0.97
CA GLY A 23 0.19 -12.56 2.10
C GLY A 23 -0.08 -11.82 3.42
N TYR A 24 -0.16 -10.48 3.42
CA TYR A 24 -0.52 -9.70 4.59
C TYR A 24 -2.02 -9.79 4.88
N ARG A 25 -2.38 -10.41 6.01
CA ARG A 25 -3.78 -10.65 6.42
C ARG A 25 -4.36 -9.50 7.22
N THR A 26 -3.52 -8.68 7.86
CA THR A 26 -3.97 -7.57 8.71
C THR A 26 -3.29 -6.26 8.34
N GLN A 27 -3.92 -5.12 8.69
CA GLN A 27 -3.31 -3.80 8.55
C GLN A 27 -2.04 -3.67 9.39
N GLY A 28 -1.99 -4.32 10.56
CA GLY A 28 -0.83 -4.32 11.45
C GLY A 28 0.37 -5.00 10.83
N GLN A 29 0.17 -6.16 10.20
CA GLN A 29 1.25 -6.89 9.50
C GLN A 29 1.86 -6.07 8.36
N LEU A 30 1.01 -5.41 7.55
CA LEU A 30 1.51 -4.52 6.51
C LEU A 30 2.28 -3.34 7.13
N ALA A 31 1.73 -2.73 8.18
CA ALA A 31 2.31 -1.56 8.83
C ALA A 31 3.69 -1.87 9.43
N GLU A 32 3.82 -2.99 10.14
CA GLU A 32 5.08 -3.51 10.68
C GLU A 32 6.09 -3.77 9.56
N ALA A 33 5.68 -4.43 8.47
CA ALA A 33 6.56 -4.77 7.35
C ALA A 33 7.16 -3.56 6.63
N ILE A 34 6.45 -2.42 6.60
CA ILE A 34 6.90 -1.19 5.93
C ILE A 34 7.31 -0.07 6.91
N GLY A 35 7.30 -0.33 8.22
CA GLY A 35 7.72 0.62 9.25
C GLY A 35 6.80 1.82 9.43
N VAL A 36 5.48 1.65 9.30
CA VAL A 36 4.48 2.72 9.53
C VAL A 36 3.48 2.33 10.62
N SER A 37 2.62 3.27 11.02
CA SER A 37 1.55 2.96 11.98
C SER A 37 0.36 2.25 11.31
N ARG A 38 -0.30 1.36 12.06
CA ARG A 38 -1.56 0.72 11.62
C ARG A 38 -2.62 1.76 11.22
N SER A 39 -2.69 2.87 11.95
CA SER A 39 -3.64 3.96 11.66
C SER A 39 -3.40 4.61 10.30
N ALA A 40 -2.14 4.77 9.89
CA ALA A 40 -1.82 5.27 8.54
C ALA A 40 -2.37 4.32 7.46
N VAL A 41 -2.17 3.01 7.64
CA VAL A 41 -2.73 1.99 6.73
C VAL A 41 -4.25 2.03 6.68
N SER A 42 -4.92 2.23 7.82
CA SER A 42 -6.39 2.36 7.86
C SER A 42 -6.87 3.56 7.04
N LEU A 43 -6.23 4.72 7.20
CA LEU A 43 -6.57 5.93 6.44
C LEU A 43 -6.40 5.73 4.93
N TRP A 44 -5.38 4.99 4.50
CA TRP A 44 -5.19 4.64 3.10
C TRP A 44 -6.26 3.70 2.58
N LEU A 45 -6.64 2.68 3.35
CA LEU A 45 -7.67 1.71 2.97
C LEU A 45 -9.10 2.28 2.98
N GLU A 46 -9.32 3.34 3.77
CA GLU A 46 -10.56 4.12 3.80
C GLU A 46 -10.60 5.18 2.70
N GLY A 47 -9.49 5.41 1.99
CA GLY A 47 -9.39 6.45 0.95
C GLY A 47 -9.38 7.88 1.50
N LYS A 48 -9.25 8.05 2.82
CA LYS A 48 -9.15 9.37 3.48
C LYS A 48 -7.84 10.07 3.14
N VAL A 49 -6.78 9.29 2.96
CA VAL A 49 -5.44 9.77 2.58
C VAL A 49 -4.91 8.86 1.48
N GLY A 50 -4.30 9.42 0.44
CA GLY A 50 -3.63 8.63 -0.58
C GLY A 50 -2.38 7.93 -0.04
N VAL A 51 -2.10 6.71 -0.51
CA VAL A 51 -0.84 6.01 -0.18
C VAL A 51 0.34 6.86 -0.68
N PRO A 52 1.34 7.17 0.18
CA PRO A 52 2.53 7.90 -0.23
C PRO A 52 3.27 7.20 -1.36
N ARG A 53 3.76 7.96 -2.34
CA ARG A 53 4.44 7.41 -3.53
C ARG A 53 5.60 6.45 -3.21
N PRO A 54 6.49 6.73 -2.23
CA PRO A 54 7.55 5.79 -1.87
C PRO A 54 7.01 4.44 -1.37
N VAL A 55 5.93 4.47 -0.59
CA VAL A 55 5.27 3.26 -0.08
C VAL A 55 4.65 2.47 -1.24
N ALA A 56 3.95 3.13 -2.15
CA ALA A 56 3.40 2.48 -3.33
C ALA A 56 4.48 1.83 -4.19
N MET A 57 5.62 2.49 -4.37
CA MET A 57 6.77 1.93 -5.10
C MET A 57 7.35 0.71 -4.39
N LEU A 58 7.55 0.78 -3.07
CA LEU A 58 8.05 -0.34 -2.28
C LEU A 58 7.13 -1.57 -2.39
N LEU A 59 5.82 -1.39 -2.23
CA LEU A 59 4.86 -2.48 -2.31
C LEU A 59 4.85 -3.14 -3.70
N ARG A 60 4.97 -2.34 -4.77
CA ARG A 60 5.07 -2.86 -6.14
C ARG A 60 6.40 -3.60 -6.37
N MET A 61 7.49 -3.13 -5.78
CA MET A 61 8.79 -3.82 -5.84
C MET A 61 8.74 -5.17 -5.11
N LEU A 62 8.18 -5.22 -3.90
CA LEU A 62 7.98 -6.46 -3.14
C LEU A 62 7.12 -7.47 -3.94
N LEU A 63 6.03 -7.00 -4.54
CA LEU A 63 5.15 -7.85 -5.35
C LEU A 63 5.88 -8.41 -6.58
N SER A 64 6.70 -7.58 -7.23
CA SER A 64 7.49 -8.00 -8.39
C SER A 64 8.58 -9.00 -8.02
N ALA A 65 9.21 -8.82 -6.86
CA ALA A 65 10.21 -9.75 -6.34
C ALA A 65 9.60 -11.13 -6.00
N GLN A 66 8.43 -11.15 -5.34
CA GLN A 66 7.74 -12.39 -4.99
C GLN A 66 7.36 -13.24 -6.23
N ARG A 67 6.97 -12.58 -7.34
CA ARG A 67 6.65 -13.26 -8.61
C ARG A 67 7.84 -13.89 -9.31
N ARG A 68 9.07 -13.46 -9.00
CA ARG A 68 10.29 -14.02 -9.59
C ARG A 68 10.77 -15.28 -8.87
N SER A 69 10.33 -15.49 -7.64
CA SER A 69 10.76 -16.62 -6.81
C SER A 69 9.88 -17.89 -6.97
N TYR A 70 8.90 -17.87 -7.88
CA TYR A 70 8.03 -18.99 -8.25
C TYR A 70 8.24 -19.29 -9.73
#